data_AF-A0A934ZI89-F1
#
_entry.id   AF-A0A934ZI89-F1
#
_cell.length_a   1.000
_cell.length_b   1.000
_cell.length_c   1.000
_cell.angle_alpha   90.00
_cell.angle_beta   90.00
_cell.angle_gamma   90.00
#
_symmetry.space_group_name_H-M   'P 1'
#
loop_
_entity.id
_entity.type
_entity.pdbx_description
1 polymer ?
#
loop_
_entity_poly.entity_id
_entity_poly.type
_entity_poly.pdbx_seq_one_letter_code
_entity_poly.pdbx_strand_id
1 'polypeptide(L)' 'MNYHPVPDCSHKKAYETEARAEQVARHQEQKTPGLSLRVYYCDGCGMHHLTSRPLMW' A
#
# COMPACT_ATOMS: atom_id res chain seq x y z
N MET A 1 28.39 -6.75 6.43
CA MET A 1 27.24 -6.41 5.55
C MET A 1 25.97 -6.67 6.35
N ASN A 2 25.28 -5.63 6.80
CA ASN A 2 24.00 -5.80 7.48
C ASN A 2 22.98 -6.28 6.45
N TYR A 3 22.58 -7.54 6.54
CA TYR A 3 21.56 -8.14 5.69
C TYR A 3 20.20 -7.68 6.21
N HIS A 4 19.70 -6.55 5.72
CA HIS A 4 18.31 -6.17 5.96
C HIS A 4 17.47 -7.11 5.11
N PRO A 5 16.61 -7.97 5.69
CA PRO A 5 15.76 -8.83 4.90
C PRO A 5 14.90 -7.95 4.00
N VAL A 6 14.96 -8.20 2.69
CA VAL A 6 14.02 -7.59 1.74
C VAL A 6 12.61 -7.80 2.30
N PRO A 7 11.80 -6.73 2.43
CA PRO A 7 10.43 -6.84 2.89
C PRO A 7 9.73 -7.94 2.09
N ASP A 8 9.22 -8.97 2.78
CA ASP A 8 8.41 -9.98 2.11
C ASP A 8 7.08 -9.35 1.69
N CYS A 9 7.05 -8.92 0.44
CA CYS A 9 5.89 -8.32 -0.20
C CYS A 9 5.01 -9.38 -0.91
N SER A 10 5.42 -10.64 -0.90
CA SER A 10 4.79 -11.78 -1.60
C SER A 10 3.32 -11.95 -1.23
N HIS A 11 2.97 -11.68 0.03
CA HIS A 11 1.60 -11.78 0.54
C HIS A 11 0.79 -10.48 0.42
N LYS A 12 1.40 -9.38 -0.04
CA LYS A 12 0.77 -8.06 -0.12
C LYS A 12 0.43 -7.73 -1.57
N LYS A 13 -0.77 -7.16 -1.78
CA LYS A 13 -1.08 -6.58 -3.09
C LYS A 13 -0.12 -5.42 -3.37
N ALA A 14 0.54 -5.49 -4.52
CA ALA A 14 1.47 -4.51 -5.03
C ALA A 14 0.97 -4.00 -6.38
N TYR A 15 1.29 -2.75 -6.71
CA TYR A 15 0.89 -2.10 -7.94
C TYR A 15 2.12 -1.45 -8.58
N GLU A 16 2.25 -1.58 -9.90
CA GLU A 16 3.41 -1.06 -10.64
C GLU A 16 3.48 0.48 -10.58
N THR A 17 2.33 1.16 -10.59
CA THR A 17 2.25 2.61 -10.59
C THR A 17 1.45 3.14 -9.40
N GLU A 18 1.85 4.33 -8.92
CA GLU A 18 1.14 5.06 -7.87
C GLU A 18 -0.32 5.30 -8.26
N ALA A 19 -0.56 5.79 -9.48
CA ALA A 19 -1.90 6.06 -10.01
C ALA A 19 -2.81 4.82 -9.96
N ARG A 20 -2.28 3.63 -10.26
CA ARG A 20 -3.06 2.38 -10.17
C ARG A 20 -3.38 2.02 -8.72
N ALA A 21 -2.43 2.21 -7.81
CA ALA A 21 -2.66 2.00 -6.38
C ALA A 21 -3.71 2.97 -5.83
N GLU A 22 -3.66 4.25 -6.22
CA GLU A 22 -4.61 5.28 -5.82
C GLU A 22 -6.03 4.97 -6.31
N GLN A 23 -6.18 4.56 -7.58
CA GLN A 23 -7.48 4.13 -8.10
C GLN A 23 -8.08 2.99 -7.27
N VAL A 24 -7.25 2.01 -6.88
CA VAL A 24 -7.69 0.87 -6.08
C VAL A 24 -7.98 1.27 -4.63
N ALA A 25 -7.21 2.20 -4.05
CA ALA A 25 -7.48 2.78 -2.75
C ALA A 25 -8.87 3.45 -2.73
N ARG A 26 -9.12 4.37 -3.67
CA ARG A 26 -10.39 5.09 -3.79
C ARG A 26 -11.57 4.15 -3.97
N HIS A 27 -11.42 3.12 -4.79
CA HIS A 27 -12.46 2.11 -5.00
C HIS A 27 -12.78 1.31 -3.73
N GLN A 28 -11.77 0.99 -2.91
CA GLN A 28 -11.98 0.30 -1.64
C GLN A 28 -12.63 1.22 -0.60
N GLU A 29 -12.17 2.47 -0.50
CA GLU A 29 -12.75 3.48 0.40
C GLU A 29 -14.23 3.76 0.08
N GLN A 30 -14.61 3.78 -1.21
CA GLN A 30 -16.01 3.91 -1.64
C GLN A 30 -16.89 2.71 -1.25
N LYS A 31 -16.30 1.51 -1.20
CA LYS A 31 -17.03 0.28 -0.87
C LYS A 31 -17.08 -0.02 0.63
N THR A 32 -16.19 0.59 1.41
CA THR A 32 -16.04 0.27 2.83
C THR A 32 -16.09 1.56 3.64
N PRO A 33 -17.27 1.91 4.20
CA PRO A 33 -17.41 3.08 5.06
C PRO A 33 -16.41 3.02 6.23
N GLY A 34 -15.71 4.13 6.48
CA GLY A 34 -14.71 4.22 7.54
C GLY A 34 -13.33 3.62 7.21
N LEU A 35 -13.16 2.99 6.05
CA LEU A 35 -11.84 2.63 5.54
C LEU A 35 -11.18 3.88 4.97
N SER A 36 -9.96 4.17 5.40
CA SER A 36 -9.10 5.14 4.74
C SER A 36 -7.74 4.54 4.43
N LEU A 37 -7.30 4.67 3.19
CA LEU A 37 -6.08 4.06 2.67
C LEU A 37 -5.09 5.13 2.19
N ARG A 38 -3.79 4.85 2.31
CA ARG A 38 -2.74 5.62 1.65
C ARG A 38 -1.86 4.70 0.82
N VAL A 39 -1.37 5.24 -0.29
CA VAL A 39 -0.36 4.61 -1.13
C VAL A 39 1.01 4.92 -0.56
N TYR A 40 1.93 3.95 -0.59
CA TYR A 40 3.34 4.19 -0.33
C TYR A 40 4.20 3.36 -1.28
N TYR A 41 5.35 3.90 -1.67
CA TYR A 41 6.36 3.17 -2.42
C TYR A 41 7.18 2.28 -1.49
N CYS A 42 7.43 1.04 -1.91
CA CYS A 42 8.29 0.12 -1.19
C CYS A 42 9.61 -0.06 -1.92
N ASP A 43 10.69 0.50 -1.38
CA ASP A 43 12.06 0.29 -1.87
C ASP A 43 12.49 -1.19 -1.90
N GLY A 44 11.87 -2.03 -1.09
CA GLY A 44 12.18 -3.45 -1.01
C GLY A 44 11.81 -4.26 -2.25
N CYS A 45 10.66 -3.98 -2.84
CA CYS A 45 10.15 -4.68 -4.03
C CYS A 45 10.02 -3.77 -5.25
N GLY A 46 10.26 -2.47 -5.11
CA GLY A 46 10.16 -1.48 -6.17
C GLY A 46 8.72 -1.14 -6.59
N MET A 47 7.72 -1.47 -5.76
CA MET A 47 6.30 -1.39 -6.10
C MET A 47 5.51 -0.52 -5.11
N HIS A 48 4.29 -0.13 -5.50
CA HIS A 48 3.38 0.65 -4.68
C HIS A 48 2.43 -0.25 -3.90
N HIS A 49 2.25 0.03 -2.61
CA HIS A 49 1.39 -0.73 -1.71
C HIS A 49 0.36 0.16 -1.04
N LEU A 50 -0.70 -0.47 -0.52
CA LEU A 50 -1.74 0.18 0.25
C LEU A 50 -1.55 -0.12 1.74
N THR A 51 -1.73 0.90 2.57
CA THR A 51 -1.79 0.76 4.02
C THR A 51 -2.91 1.61 4.59
N SER A 52 -3.50 1.19 5.70
CA SER A 52 -4.53 1.97 6.39
C SER A 52 -3.93 3.27 6.90
N ARG A 53 -4.66 4.37 6.70
CA ARG A 53 -4.36 5.60 7.43
C ARG A 53 -4.78 5.37 8.88
N PRO A 54 -3.95 5.73 9.87
CA PRO A 54 -4.43 5.77 11.25
C PRO A 54 -5.61 6.75 11.27
N LEU A 55 -6.78 6.27 11.67
CA LEU A 55 -7.88 7.14 12.05
C LEU A 55 -7.38 7.88 13.29
N MET A 56 -6.93 9.12 13.13
CA MET A 56 -6.67 10.00 14.26
C MET A 56 -8.03 10.21 14.94
N TRP A 57 -8.22 9.59 16.09
CA TRP A 57 -9.31 9.89 17.03
C TRP A 57 -8.90 11.06 17.91
#